data_AF-D6PWC2-F1
#
_entry.id   AF-D6PWC2-F1
#
_cell.length_a   1.000
_cell.length_b   1.000
_cell.length_c   1.000
_cell.angle_alpha   90.00
_cell.angle_beta   90.00
_cell.angle_gamma   90.00
#
_symmetry.space_group_name_H-M   'P 1'
#
loop_
_entity.id
_entity.type
_entity.pdbx_description
1 polymer ?
#
loop_
_entity_poly.entity_id
_entity_poly.type
_entity_poly.pdbx_seq_one_letter_code
_entity_poly.pdbx_strand_id
1 'polypeptide(L)' 'ELRSEHAKGRVGAGINVRKGTISDMYADHVIQPVLVNSSALKLATECVGMILKIDDVVAVK' A
#
# COMPACT_ATOMS: atom_id res chain seq x y z
N GLU A 1 -10.12 2.70 14.03
CA GLU A 1 -10.42 1.28 14.32
C GLU A 1 -9.45 0.32 13.66
N LEU A 2 -9.22 0.37 12.34
CA LEU A 2 -8.28 -0.55 11.64
C LEU A 2 -6.86 -0.56 12.24
N ARG A 3 -6.29 0.63 12.50
CA ARG A 3 -4.98 0.76 13.14
C ARG A 3 -4.93 0.16 14.57
N SER A 4 -6.04 0.22 15.30
CA SER A 4 -6.13 -0.37 16.65
C SER A 4 -6.18 -1.90 16.57
N GLU A 5 -6.91 -2.46 15.61
CA GLU A 5 -6.95 -3.91 15.37
C GLU A 5 -5.59 -4.44 14.87
N HIS A 6 -4.89 -3.69 14.03
CA HIS A 6 -3.51 -4.01 13.64
C HIS A 6 -2.53 -3.94 14.82
N ALA A 7 -2.68 -2.95 15.70
CA ALA A 7 -1.87 -2.83 16.91
C ALA A 7 -2.10 -3.99 17.92
N LYS A 8 -3.29 -4.61 17.89
CA LYS A 8 -3.60 -5.83 18.65
C LYS A 8 -3.03 -7.12 18.03
N GLY A 9 -2.29 -7.02 16.92
CA GLY A 9 -1.62 -8.15 16.27
C GLY A 9 -2.41 -8.82 15.15
N ARG A 10 -3.58 -8.30 14.75
CA ARG A 10 -4.36 -8.85 13.63
C ARG A 10 -3.81 -8.32 12.29
N VAL A 11 -2.86 -9.01 11.70
CA VAL A 11 -2.21 -8.59 10.44
C VAL A 11 -3.15 -8.64 9.23
N GLY A 12 -4.12 -9.57 9.23
CA GLY A 12 -5.09 -9.76 8.14
C GLY A 12 -6.29 -8.84 8.16
N ALA A 13 -6.42 -7.94 9.15
CA ALA A 13 -7.56 -7.03 9.18
C ALA A 13 -7.48 -6.05 8.00
N GLY A 14 -8.58 -5.87 7.29
CA GLY A 14 -8.68 -4.92 6.18
C GLY A 14 -10.05 -4.28 6.12
N ILE A 15 -10.24 -3.42 5.13
CA ILE A 15 -11.49 -2.69 4.94
C ILE A 15 -12.29 -3.38 3.85
N ASN A 16 -13.48 -3.86 4.19
CA ASN A 16 -14.41 -4.37 3.20
C ASN A 16 -15.22 -3.20 2.62
N VAL A 17 -14.88 -2.77 1.41
CA VAL A 17 -15.50 -1.60 0.75
C VAL A 17 -17.01 -1.76 0.56
N ARG A 18 -17.52 -3.00 0.41
CA ARG A 18 -18.96 -3.25 0.22
C ARG A 18 -19.78 -3.05 1.50
N LYS A 19 -19.20 -3.33 2.66
CA LYS A 19 -19.86 -3.22 3.98
C LYS A 19 -19.44 -1.97 4.75
N GLY A 20 -18.33 -1.33 4.36
CA GLY A 20 -17.74 -0.19 5.07
C GLY A 20 -17.16 -0.56 6.44
N THR A 21 -17.11 -1.84 6.80
CA THR A 21 -16.64 -2.34 8.09
C THR A 21 -15.25 -2.95 7.97
N ILE A 22 -14.56 -3.08 9.11
CA ILE A 22 -13.31 -3.81 9.20
C ILE A 22 -13.62 -5.30 9.31
N SER A 23 -13.03 -6.10 8.44
CA SER A 23 -13.16 -7.55 8.43
C SER A 23 -11.80 -8.21 8.20
N ASP A 24 -11.75 -9.53 8.37
CA ASP A 24 -10.57 -10.32 8.03
C ASP A 24 -10.52 -10.58 6.53
N MET A 25 -9.47 -10.10 5.86
CA MET A 25 -9.30 -10.23 4.41
C MET A 25 -9.05 -11.69 3.99
N TYR A 26 -8.51 -12.53 4.88
CA TYR A 26 -8.35 -13.96 4.60
C TYR A 26 -9.71 -14.67 4.56
N ALA A 27 -10.61 -14.33 5.50
CA ALA A 27 -11.96 -14.88 5.56
C ALA A 27 -12.79 -14.47 4.33
N ASP A 28 -12.65 -13.22 3.89
CA ASP A 28 -13.33 -12.67 2.71
C ASP A 28 -12.67 -13.08 1.36
N HIS A 29 -11.61 -13.90 1.40
CA HIS A 29 -10.84 -14.38 0.22
C HIS A 29 -10.27 -13.24 -0.65
N VAL A 30 -9.99 -12.10 -0.03
CA VAL A 30 -9.36 -10.95 -0.69
C VAL A 30 -7.86 -11.03 -0.46
N ILE A 31 -7.18 -11.83 -1.28
CA ILE A 31 -5.72 -12.02 -1.21
C ILE A 31 -5.02 -11.37 -2.38
N GLN A 32 -3.84 -10.81 -2.12
CA GLN A 32 -2.97 -10.23 -3.12
C GLN A 32 -1.65 -11.01 -3.18
N PRO A 33 -1.11 -11.30 -4.38
CA PRO A 33 0.19 -11.94 -4.50
C PRO A 33 1.30 -11.05 -3.92
N VAL A 34 2.24 -11.66 -3.19
CA VAL A 34 3.40 -10.96 -2.59
C VAL A 34 4.22 -10.20 -3.63
N LEU A 35 4.31 -10.75 -4.85
CA LEU A 35 5.02 -10.14 -5.96
C LEU A 35 4.51 -8.73 -6.27
N VAL A 36 3.19 -8.50 -6.19
CA VAL A 36 2.58 -7.20 -6.52
C VAL A 36 2.98 -6.15 -5.48
N ASN A 37 2.93 -6.48 -4.19
CA ASN A 37 3.33 -5.53 -3.14
C ASN A 37 4.84 -5.25 -3.16
N SER A 38 5.65 -6.28 -3.35
CA SER A 38 7.11 -6.13 -3.41
C SER A 38 7.54 -5.27 -4.62
N SER A 39 6.97 -5.54 -5.80
CA SER A 39 7.29 -4.77 -7.01
C SER A 39 6.81 -3.33 -6.90
N ALA A 40 5.60 -3.10 -6.38
CA ALA A 40 5.05 -1.76 -6.19
C ALA A 40 5.93 -0.90 -5.26
N LEU A 41 6.36 -1.45 -4.13
CA LEU A 41 7.25 -0.76 -3.20
C LEU A 41 8.62 -0.48 -3.85
N LYS A 42 9.22 -1.47 -4.50
CA LYS A 42 10.51 -1.31 -5.16
C LYS A 42 10.48 -0.19 -6.19
N LEU A 43 9.52 -0.24 -7.12
CA LEU A 43 9.36 0.76 -8.17
C LEU A 43 9.07 2.15 -7.60
N ALA A 44 8.22 2.25 -6.57
CA ALA A 44 7.94 3.53 -5.91
C ALA A 44 9.20 4.13 -5.27
N THR A 45 9.97 3.32 -4.54
CA THR A 45 11.21 3.79 -3.88
C THR A 45 12.28 4.21 -4.88
N GLU A 46 12.48 3.45 -5.96
CA GLU A 46 13.42 3.79 -7.02
C GLU A 46 13.00 5.07 -7.75
N CYS A 47 11.70 5.20 -8.09
CA CYS A 47 11.16 6.38 -8.75
C CYS A 47 11.31 7.65 -7.89
N VAL A 48 10.90 7.60 -6.62
CA VAL A 48 11.08 8.74 -5.70
C VAL A 48 12.55 9.07 -5.51
N GLY A 49 13.42 8.05 -5.43
CA GLY A 49 14.87 8.26 -5.38
C GLY A 49 15.44 8.93 -6.63
N MET A 50 14.85 8.72 -7.81
CA MET A 50 15.22 9.46 -9.02
C MET A 50 14.70 10.89 -8.99
N ILE A 51 13.43 11.09 -8.59
CA ILE A 51 12.82 12.43 -8.49
C ILE A 51 13.61 13.32 -7.51
N LEU A 52 14.00 12.80 -6.34
CA LEU A 52 14.76 13.56 -5.33
C LEU A 52 16.18 13.95 -5.78
N LYS A 53 16.73 13.33 -6.83
CA LYS A 53 18.05 13.68 -7.38
C LYS A 53 17.99 14.83 -8.39
N ILE A 54 16.80 15.21 -8.84
CA ILE A 54 16.62 16.28 -9.80
C ILE A 54 16.70 17.60 -9.02
N ASP A 55 17.76 18.38 -9.27
CA ASP A 55 17.99 19.67 -8.60
C ASP A 55 17.31 20.84 -9.34
N ASP A 56 17.28 20.78 -10.67
CA ASP A 56 16.64 21.81 -11.51
C ASP A 56 15.89 21.18 -12.69
N VAL A 57 14.74 21.76 -13.03
CA VAL A 57 13.88 21.35 -14.15
C VAL A 57 13.58 22.58 -15.00
N VAL A 58 14.20 22.65 -16.18
CA VAL A 58 13.92 23.71 -17.15
C VAL A 58 12.75 23.27 -18.04
N ALA A 59 11.56 23.79 -17.77
CA ALA A 59 10.40 23.61 -18.64
C ALA A 59 10.47 24.61 -19.81
N VAL A 60 10.57 24.11 -21.03
CA VAL A 60 10.48 24.92 -22.26
C VAL A 60 9.04 24.86 -22.78
N LYS A 61 8.54 26.01 -23.24
CA LYS A 61 7.16 26.19 -23.72
C LYS A 61 6.95 25.63 -25.12
#